data_AF-A0AAI9IBC2-F1
#
_entry.id   AF-A0AAI9IBC2-F1
#
_cell.length_a   1.000
_cell.length_b   1.000
_cell.length_c   1.000
_cell.angle_alpha   90.00
_cell.angle_beta   90.00
_cell.angle_gamma   90.00
#
_symmetry.space_group_name_H-M   'P 1'
#
loop_
_entity.id
_entity.type
_entity.pdbx_description
1 polymer ?
#
loop_
_entity_poly.entity_id
_entity_poly.type
_entity_poly.pdbx_seq_one_letter_code
_entity_poly.pdbx_strand_id
1 'polypeptide(L)'
;MLSRDMADLRVFLAKRYEMDSQQNLHQRGRHEITLYDLNLTPSVAFIEDDKPTGMQLAEKAGFAPTPQITVLQWLKHGLEDIRPTETVNLPDGNSRFIVAESDGSSRFIIDGVRYDWPAPRIPVSVIRMLASVPANKEIFLVDPDRGELLQAEGTVLDLSLAGVENLVTKVPTWKLNVQGVVLTLNTPKVKVRQALELAGVDANQGWHIFLIVQGQDKREVTLDDEIDLTAPGIEKLRLTPKDVSNGEASAELLRQFRLLPNDEAYLDSTYPSWQAILENGRQWVILPQYALPSGYSEHFVSLAIEIPTTYPMQQIDMFYLFPAVAVLSGAMIPATEYREAIQGNSYQRWSRHRGGNSQWRPGIDNVMTHLALVESAVVKEVQP
;
A
#
# COMPACT_ATOMS: atom_id res chain seq x y z
N MET A 1 50.22 8.49 69.47
CA MET A 1 50.42 8.98 68.09
C MET A 1 49.17 8.85 67.20
N LEU A 2 47.97 8.58 67.76
CA LEU A 2 46.73 8.33 66.99
C LEU A 2 45.68 9.46 67.08
N SER A 3 45.97 10.56 67.79
CA SER A 3 45.00 11.65 68.02
C SER A 3 45.19 12.87 67.12
N ARG A 4 46.34 13.02 66.44
CA ARG A 4 46.59 14.15 65.53
C ARG A 4 45.99 13.92 64.14
N ASP A 5 46.07 12.70 63.61
CA ASP A 5 45.55 12.36 62.27
C ASP A 5 44.03 12.50 62.13
N MET A 6 43.26 12.23 63.19
CA MET A 6 41.79 12.36 63.16
C MET A 6 41.31 13.82 63.14
N ALA A 7 42.11 14.76 63.65
CA ALA A 7 41.78 16.18 63.62
C ALA A 7 42.03 16.75 62.21
N ASP A 8 43.14 16.38 61.58
CA ASP A 8 43.47 16.80 60.22
C ASP A 8 42.52 16.18 59.17
N LEU A 9 42.08 14.94 59.37
CA LEU A 9 41.07 14.32 58.50
C LEU A 9 39.70 15.03 58.57
N ARG A 10 39.30 15.48 59.77
CA ARG A 10 38.04 16.21 59.97
C ARG A 10 38.08 17.62 59.36
N VAL A 11 39.21 18.32 59.45
CA VAL A 11 39.40 19.63 58.80
C VAL A 11 39.46 19.49 57.28
N PHE A 12 40.10 18.43 56.77
CA PHE A 12 40.14 18.13 55.34
C PHE A 12 38.78 17.75 54.77
N LEU A 13 38.01 16.92 55.48
CA LEU A 13 36.64 16.56 55.10
C LEU A 13 35.67 17.74 55.21
N ALA A 14 35.81 18.61 56.22
CA ALA A 14 35.00 19.83 56.34
C ALA A 14 35.30 20.84 55.23
N LYS A 15 36.57 21.06 54.88
CA LYS A 15 36.95 21.90 53.73
C LYS A 15 36.50 21.32 52.39
N ARG A 16 36.51 19.99 52.25
CA ARG A 16 36.00 19.30 51.05
C ARG A 16 34.48 19.39 50.97
N TYR A 17 33.78 19.27 52.09
CA TYR A 17 32.34 19.48 52.17
C TYR A 17 31.98 20.96 51.91
N GLU A 18 32.78 21.93 52.37
CA GLU A 18 32.63 23.36 52.03
C GLU A 18 32.94 23.65 50.56
N MET A 19 33.94 23.01 49.95
CA MET A 19 34.23 23.15 48.51
C MET A 19 33.17 22.46 47.63
N ASP A 20 32.72 21.26 48.01
CA ASP A 20 31.67 20.51 47.30
C ASP A 20 30.29 21.16 47.51
N SER A 21 30.05 21.80 48.66
CA SER A 21 28.85 22.61 48.90
C SER A 21 28.95 23.96 48.21
N GLN A 22 30.10 24.63 48.11
CA GLN A 22 30.27 25.82 47.28
C GLN A 22 30.12 25.51 45.78
N GLN A 23 30.62 24.38 45.29
CA GLN A 23 30.37 23.92 43.91
C GLN A 23 28.90 23.53 43.66
N ASN A 24 28.20 22.95 44.64
CA ASN A 24 26.74 22.69 44.56
C ASN A 24 25.88 23.95 44.73
N LEU A 25 26.34 24.95 45.49
CA LEU A 25 25.67 26.24 45.65
C LEU A 25 25.75 27.08 44.37
N HIS A 26 26.82 26.93 43.56
CA HIS A 26 26.93 27.57 42.25
C HIS A 26 26.12 26.90 41.12
N GLN A 27 25.55 25.71 41.35
CA GLN A 27 24.60 25.06 40.44
C GLN A 27 23.13 25.30 40.81
N ARG A 28 22.85 25.76 42.04
CA ARG A 28 21.49 26.13 42.46
C ARG A 28 21.16 27.53 41.97
N GLY A 29 20.36 27.59 40.92
CA GLY A 29 19.82 28.84 40.36
C GLY A 29 20.06 29.00 38.88
N ARG A 30 20.81 28.11 38.21
CA ARG A 30 20.98 28.16 36.75
C ARG A 30 20.09 27.11 36.10
N HIS A 31 19.04 27.59 35.45
CA HIS A 31 18.20 26.78 34.59
C HIS A 31 18.93 26.56 33.26
N GLU A 32 19.10 25.29 32.91
CA GLU A 32 19.56 24.90 31.58
C GLU A 32 18.41 25.06 30.58
N ILE A 33 18.68 25.77 29.49
CA ILE A 33 17.76 25.95 28.38
C ILE A 33 18.44 25.53 27.09
N THR A 34 17.66 24.99 26.15
CA THR A 34 18.12 24.71 24.79
C THR A 34 17.56 25.75 23.83
N LEU A 35 18.44 26.45 23.15
CA LEU A 35 18.13 27.47 22.16
C LEU A 35 18.40 26.90 20.77
N TYR A 36 17.45 27.10 19.85
CA TYR A 36 17.48 26.57 18.51
C TYR A 36 17.45 27.71 17.48
N ASP A 37 18.23 27.56 16.41
CA ASP A 37 18.12 28.40 15.22
C ASP A 37 16.98 27.91 14.28
N LEU A 38 16.83 28.53 13.11
CA LEU A 38 15.83 28.15 12.11
C LEU A 38 16.07 26.76 11.46
N ASN A 39 17.25 26.16 11.65
CA ASN A 39 17.54 24.79 11.22
C ASN A 39 17.39 23.78 12.37
N LEU A 40 16.93 24.25 13.54
CA LEU A 40 16.88 23.48 14.78
C LEU A 40 18.26 22.96 15.22
N THR A 41 19.31 23.71 14.94
CA THR A 41 20.65 23.47 15.52
C THR A 41 20.61 23.86 17.00
N PRO A 42 20.86 22.93 17.94
CA PRO A 42 20.79 23.24 19.36
C PRO A 42 22.04 23.97 19.85
N SER A 43 21.82 24.92 20.76
CA SER A 43 22.84 25.53 21.61
C SER A 43 22.35 25.53 23.05
N VAL A 44 23.20 25.12 23.98
CA VAL A 44 22.86 25.07 25.41
C VAL A 44 23.25 26.40 26.05
N ALA A 45 22.32 26.99 26.79
CA ALA A 45 22.55 28.20 27.57
C ALA A 45 22.06 28.03 29.01
N PHE A 46 22.58 28.88 29.89
CA PHE A 46 22.18 28.92 31.31
C PHE A 46 21.61 30.28 31.65
N ILE A 47 20.47 30.28 32.31
CA ILE A 47 19.80 31.48 32.79
C ILE A 47 19.53 31.39 34.29
N GLU A 48 19.77 32.50 34.98
CA GLU A 48 19.64 32.55 36.45
C GLU A 48 18.22 32.91 36.91
N ASP A 49 17.46 33.53 36.01
CA ASP A 49 16.07 33.94 36.23
C ASP A 49 15.16 32.70 36.10
N ASP A 50 14.26 32.51 37.06
CA ASP A 50 13.25 31.43 37.06
C ASP A 50 12.06 31.76 36.15
N LYS A 51 11.91 33.05 35.80
CA LYS A 51 10.86 33.60 34.94
C LYS A 51 11.42 34.53 33.87
N PRO A 52 12.36 34.06 33.02
CA PRO A 52 12.97 34.92 32.04
C PRO A 52 11.94 35.45 31.05
N THR A 53 12.16 36.69 30.64
CA THR A 53 11.43 37.33 29.56
C THR A 53 11.87 36.81 28.19
N GLY A 54 11.03 36.94 27.17
CA GLY A 54 11.42 36.71 25.77
C GLY A 54 12.70 37.46 25.39
N MET A 55 12.87 38.70 25.87
CA MET A 55 14.10 39.47 25.64
C MET A 55 15.34 38.83 26.27
N GLN A 56 15.26 38.34 27.51
CA GLN A 56 16.39 37.64 28.15
C GLN A 56 16.75 36.35 27.41
N LEU A 57 15.77 35.63 26.87
CA LEU A 57 16.00 34.44 26.04
C LEU A 57 16.70 34.82 24.71
N ALA A 58 16.29 35.92 24.08
CA ALA A 58 16.92 36.43 22.87
C ALA A 58 18.39 36.84 23.09
N GLU A 59 18.67 37.55 24.18
CA GLU A 59 20.04 37.94 24.56
C GLU A 59 20.92 36.71 24.82
N LYS A 60 20.37 35.66 25.44
CA LYS A 60 21.10 34.38 25.65
C LYS A 60 21.40 33.66 24.35
N ALA A 61 20.58 33.83 23.33
CA ALA A 61 20.83 33.33 21.98
C ALA A 61 21.83 34.21 21.19
N GLY A 62 22.30 35.33 21.77
CA GLY A 62 23.29 36.21 21.16
C GLY A 62 22.70 37.33 20.29
N PHE A 63 21.37 37.54 20.34
CA PHE A 63 20.72 38.61 19.60
C PHE A 63 20.75 39.94 20.38
N ALA A 64 20.82 41.04 19.63
CA ALA A 64 20.63 42.37 20.19
C ALA A 64 19.15 42.61 20.53
N PRO A 65 18.85 43.48 21.51
CA PRO A 65 17.48 43.76 21.94
C PRO A 65 16.73 44.64 20.93
N THR A 66 16.30 44.05 19.82
CA THR A 66 15.51 44.70 18.77
C THR A 66 14.07 44.20 18.79
N PRO A 67 13.10 44.98 18.28
CA PRO A 67 11.70 44.52 18.15
C PRO A 67 11.51 43.45 17.05
N GLN A 68 12.56 43.13 16.30
CA GLN A 68 12.54 42.15 15.20
C GLN A 68 13.06 40.78 15.64
N ILE A 69 13.06 40.47 16.95
CA ILE A 69 13.41 39.13 17.41
C ILE A 69 12.14 38.39 17.80
N THR A 70 11.97 37.21 17.21
CA THR A 70 10.91 36.28 17.57
C THR A 70 11.48 35.18 18.45
N VAL A 71 10.80 34.90 19.56
CA VAL A 71 11.11 33.80 20.48
C VAL A 71 9.92 32.87 20.53
N LEU A 72 10.10 31.63 20.09
CA LEU A 72 9.06 30.60 20.17
C LEU A 72 9.42 29.57 21.24
N GLN A 73 8.51 29.28 22.16
CA GLN A 73 8.63 28.15 23.07
C GLN A 73 8.26 26.86 22.36
N TRP A 74 9.14 25.86 22.40
CA TRP A 74 8.88 24.55 21.84
C TRP A 74 8.29 23.59 22.87
N LEU A 75 6.96 23.58 22.92
CA LEU A 75 6.15 22.76 23.82
C LEU A 75 5.96 21.33 23.30
N LYS A 76 5.31 20.50 24.11
CA LYS A 76 4.95 19.12 23.73
C LYS A 76 3.98 19.06 22.54
N HIS A 77 3.13 20.08 22.38
CA HIS A 77 2.02 20.08 21.42
C HIS A 77 1.97 21.31 20.51
N GLY A 78 3.12 21.93 20.23
CA GLY A 78 3.18 23.06 19.30
C GLY A 78 4.28 24.05 19.64
N LEU A 79 4.18 25.21 19.01
CA LEU A 79 5.04 26.37 19.24
C LEU A 79 4.16 27.53 19.76
N GLU A 80 4.67 28.26 20.74
CA GLU A 80 4.02 29.47 21.26
C GLU A 80 4.96 30.67 21.17
N ASP A 81 4.46 31.79 20.66
CA ASP A 81 5.19 33.04 20.61
C ASP A 81 5.31 33.67 22.01
N ILE A 82 6.52 34.04 22.39
CA ILE A 82 6.82 34.74 23.63
C ILE A 82 7.20 36.17 23.30
N ARG A 83 6.39 37.11 23.80
CA ARG A 83 6.68 38.53 23.57
C ARG A 83 7.97 38.95 24.30
N PRO A 84 8.66 40.00 23.83
CA PRO A 84 9.89 40.48 24.48
C PRO A 84 9.78 40.73 25.98
N THR A 85 8.64 41.21 26.47
CA THR A 85 8.40 41.52 27.90
C THR A 85 7.63 40.42 28.64
N GLU A 86 7.23 39.35 27.96
CA GLU A 86 6.49 38.25 28.54
C GLU A 86 7.42 37.29 29.24
N THR A 87 7.10 36.94 30.49
CA THR A 87 7.87 36.01 31.32
C THR A 87 7.40 34.58 31.12
N VAL A 88 8.34 33.65 31.04
CA VAL A 88 8.06 32.22 30.83
C VAL A 88 8.52 31.42 32.03
N ASN A 89 7.74 30.45 32.49
CA ASN A 89 8.23 29.52 33.51
C ASN A 89 9.15 28.47 32.87
N LEU A 90 10.29 28.19 33.50
CA LEU A 90 11.22 27.14 33.07
C LEU A 90 10.96 25.85 33.84
N PRO A 91 10.20 24.86 33.29
CA PRO A 91 10.11 23.55 33.92
C PRO A 91 11.48 22.85 33.90
N ASP A 92 11.76 22.07 34.95
CA ASP A 92 13.04 21.40 35.16
C ASP A 92 13.45 20.56 33.93
N GLY A 93 14.59 20.93 33.33
CA GLY A 93 15.37 20.09 32.42
C GLY A 93 14.85 19.92 30.98
N ASN A 94 13.89 20.71 30.50
CA ASN A 94 13.37 20.52 29.13
C ASN A 94 12.86 21.80 28.44
N SER A 95 13.35 22.97 28.86
CA SER A 95 12.96 24.25 28.29
C SER A 95 13.65 24.50 26.95
N ARG A 96 12.88 24.47 25.87
CA ARG A 96 13.35 24.56 24.49
C ARG A 96 12.77 25.80 23.84
N PHE A 97 13.60 26.60 23.20
CA PHE A 97 13.18 27.84 22.54
C PHE A 97 13.82 27.96 21.16
N ILE A 98 13.07 28.49 20.20
CA ILE A 98 13.57 28.85 18.88
C ILE A 98 13.70 30.38 18.87
N VAL A 99 14.88 30.88 18.51
CA VAL A 99 15.15 32.33 18.47
C VAL A 99 15.65 32.69 17.09
N ALA A 100 15.00 33.67 16.46
CA ALA A 100 15.38 34.15 15.14
C ALA A 100 15.06 35.63 14.98
N GLU A 101 15.85 36.31 14.15
CA GLU A 101 15.48 37.63 13.65
C GLU A 101 14.38 37.47 12.60
N SER A 102 13.27 38.18 12.81
CA SER A 102 12.09 38.15 11.96
C SER A 102 11.24 39.40 12.14
N ASP A 103 10.64 39.86 11.04
CA ASP A 103 9.66 40.94 11.02
C ASP A 103 8.21 40.42 10.90
N GLY A 104 7.99 39.10 10.96
CA GLY A 104 6.68 38.49 10.82
C GLY A 104 6.56 37.04 11.30
N SER A 105 5.35 36.48 11.19
CA SER A 105 5.06 35.09 11.52
C SER A 105 4.31 34.43 10.37
N SER A 106 4.87 33.35 9.85
CA SER A 106 4.26 32.47 8.85
C SER A 106 3.57 31.29 9.54
N ARG A 107 2.68 30.60 8.81
CA ARG A 107 1.94 29.45 9.33
C ARG A 107 1.95 28.29 8.37
N PHE A 108 1.96 27.10 8.94
CA PHE A 108 1.63 25.88 8.23
C PHE A 108 0.75 24.99 9.10
N ILE A 109 0.01 24.10 8.45
CA ILE A 109 -0.79 23.06 9.09
C ILE A 109 -0.20 21.73 8.65
N ILE A 110 0.01 20.80 9.58
CA ILE A 110 0.37 19.42 9.25
C ILE A 110 -0.50 18.46 10.05
N ASP A 111 -1.14 17.52 9.37
CA ASP A 111 -2.12 16.58 9.96
C ASP A 111 -3.21 17.29 10.81
N GLY A 112 -3.60 18.50 10.39
CA GLY A 112 -4.60 19.34 11.08
C GLY A 112 -4.07 20.14 12.28
N VAL A 113 -2.79 20.00 12.64
CA VAL A 113 -2.15 20.78 13.71
C VAL A 113 -1.48 22.02 13.13
N ARG A 114 -1.79 23.19 13.71
CA ARG A 114 -1.23 24.48 13.29
C ARG A 114 0.10 24.76 13.99
N TYR A 115 1.07 25.23 13.22
CA TYR A 115 2.36 25.72 13.71
C TYR A 115 2.60 27.14 13.22
N ASP A 116 3.02 28.02 14.15
CA ASP A 116 3.56 29.34 13.83
C ASP A 116 5.08 29.21 13.62
N TRP A 117 5.61 29.82 12.56
CA TRP A 117 7.03 29.74 12.19
C TRP A 117 7.57 31.16 11.93
N PRO A 118 8.76 31.52 12.44
CA PRO A 118 9.23 32.91 12.41
C PRO A 118 9.96 33.27 11.11
N ALA A 119 9.79 32.50 10.03
CA ALA A 119 10.43 32.80 8.75
C ALA A 119 9.48 32.47 7.58
N PRO A 120 9.60 33.16 6.44
CA PRO A 120 8.79 32.87 5.25
C PRO A 120 9.17 31.54 4.59
N ARG A 121 10.25 30.89 5.04
CA ARG A 121 10.73 29.63 4.48
C ARG A 121 11.05 28.65 5.59
N ILE A 122 10.77 27.38 5.34
CA ILE A 122 11.00 26.31 6.31
C ILE A 122 11.53 25.05 5.61
N PRO A 123 12.66 24.48 6.06
CA PRO A 123 13.09 23.18 5.59
C PRO A 123 12.08 22.08 5.95
N VAL A 124 11.84 21.13 5.05
CA VAL A 124 10.95 19.98 5.34
C VAL A 124 11.46 19.15 6.52
N SER A 125 12.77 19.03 6.68
CA SER A 125 13.40 18.39 7.85
C SER A 125 13.01 19.05 9.18
N VAL A 126 12.87 20.37 9.20
CA VAL A 126 12.42 21.13 10.38
C VAL A 126 10.95 20.83 10.67
N ILE A 127 10.08 20.79 9.65
CA ILE A 127 8.68 20.39 9.81
C ILE A 127 8.59 18.98 10.40
N ARG A 128 9.37 18.03 9.87
CA ARG A 128 9.44 16.65 10.36
C ARG A 128 9.78 16.60 11.86
N MET A 129 10.77 17.36 12.29
CA MET A 129 11.16 17.45 13.70
C MET A 129 10.07 18.09 14.57
N LEU A 130 9.51 19.23 14.16
CA LEU A 130 8.49 19.96 14.93
C LEU A 130 7.21 19.13 15.12
N ALA A 131 6.76 18.48 14.06
CA ALA A 131 5.56 17.65 14.05
C ALA A 131 5.81 16.20 14.48
N SER A 132 7.05 15.87 14.86
CA SER A 132 7.45 14.50 15.26
C SER A 132 7.04 13.44 14.24
N VAL A 133 7.18 13.75 12.94
CA VAL A 133 6.76 12.86 11.86
C VAL A 133 7.67 11.62 11.83
N PRO A 134 7.11 10.40 11.98
CA PRO A 134 7.90 9.17 11.97
C PRO A 134 8.70 9.00 10.66
N ALA A 135 9.87 8.36 10.76
CA ALA A 135 10.75 8.12 9.61
C ALA A 135 10.13 7.24 8.50
N ASN A 136 9.08 6.48 8.80
CA ASN A 136 8.35 5.66 7.82
C ASN A 136 7.20 6.41 7.13
N LYS A 137 7.04 7.71 7.41
CA LYS A 137 6.06 8.57 6.75
C LYS A 137 6.76 9.65 5.95
N GLU A 138 6.14 9.98 4.82
CA GLU A 138 6.49 11.12 3.98
C GLU A 138 5.50 12.27 4.18
N ILE A 139 5.98 13.48 3.89
CA ILE A 139 5.22 14.72 4.01
C ILE A 139 4.76 15.15 2.61
N PHE A 140 3.47 15.44 2.46
CA PHE A 140 2.88 15.90 1.21
C PHE A 140 2.22 17.25 1.43
N LEU A 141 2.42 18.18 0.48
CA LEU A 141 1.68 19.42 0.41
C LEU A 141 0.35 19.19 -0.31
N VAL A 142 -0.75 19.60 0.29
CA VAL A 142 -2.09 19.50 -0.29
C VAL A 142 -2.35 20.75 -1.14
N ASP A 143 -2.10 20.61 -2.44
CA ASP A 143 -2.40 21.62 -3.45
C ASP A 143 -3.85 21.43 -3.95
N PRO A 144 -4.69 22.49 -3.95
CA PRO A 144 -6.09 22.38 -4.39
C PRO A 144 -6.27 21.90 -5.84
N ASP A 145 -5.34 22.21 -6.73
CA ASP A 145 -5.43 21.93 -8.16
C ASP A 145 -4.66 20.67 -8.53
N ARG A 146 -3.53 20.41 -7.86
CA ARG A 146 -2.60 19.32 -8.19
C ARG A 146 -2.72 18.11 -7.26
N GLY A 147 -3.49 18.22 -6.19
CA GLY A 147 -3.59 17.20 -5.16
C GLY A 147 -2.37 17.15 -4.26
N GLU A 148 -1.97 15.96 -3.83
CA GLU A 148 -0.90 15.78 -2.84
C GLU A 148 0.48 15.72 -3.50
N LEU A 149 1.32 16.69 -3.21
CA LEU A 149 2.66 16.84 -3.76
C LEU A 149 3.72 16.44 -2.73
N LEU A 150 4.49 15.40 -3.00
CA LEU A 150 5.57 14.94 -2.13
C LEU A 150 6.60 16.05 -1.86
N GLN A 151 6.92 16.24 -0.58
CA GLN A 151 7.96 17.17 -0.12
C GLN A 151 9.15 16.36 0.38
N ALA A 152 10.22 16.29 -0.43
CA ALA A 152 11.44 15.59 -0.06
C ALA A 152 12.18 16.29 1.09
N GLU A 153 12.99 15.55 1.84
CA GLU A 153 13.68 16.04 3.05
C GLU A 153 14.57 17.29 2.80
N GLY A 154 15.17 17.39 1.61
CA GLY A 154 16.01 18.52 1.20
C GLY A 154 15.24 19.71 0.65
N THR A 155 13.91 19.63 0.55
CA THR A 155 13.08 20.73 0.06
C THR A 155 12.93 21.80 1.14
N VAL A 156 12.87 23.06 0.70
CA VAL A 156 12.50 24.21 1.52
C VAL A 156 11.15 24.72 1.03
N LEU A 157 10.15 24.70 1.90
CA LEU A 157 8.82 25.21 1.61
C LEU A 157 8.79 26.73 1.75
N ASP A 158 8.06 27.38 0.85
CA ASP A 158 7.77 28.82 0.90
C ASP A 158 6.40 29.03 1.56
N LEU A 159 6.42 29.61 2.75
CA LEU A 159 5.24 29.93 3.55
C LEU A 159 4.77 31.39 3.33
N SER A 160 5.35 32.12 2.38
CA SER A 160 4.96 33.50 2.08
C SER A 160 3.83 33.61 1.05
N LEU A 161 3.44 32.48 0.44
CA LEU A 161 2.34 32.42 -0.51
C LEU A 161 1.00 32.73 0.17
N ALA A 162 0.03 33.17 -0.64
CA ALA A 162 -1.29 33.52 -0.13
C ALA A 162 -2.04 32.28 0.37
N GLY A 163 -2.29 32.22 1.68
CA GLY A 163 -2.99 31.11 2.32
C GLY A 163 -2.19 30.56 3.50
N VAL A 164 -2.57 29.38 3.96
CA VAL A 164 -1.80 28.60 4.93
C VAL A 164 -1.50 27.26 4.28
N GLU A 165 -0.22 26.94 4.15
CA GLU A 165 0.21 25.68 3.57
C GLU A 165 -0.33 24.51 4.42
N ASN A 166 -0.99 23.57 3.76
CA ASN A 166 -1.61 22.42 4.41
C ASN A 166 -0.88 21.14 4.00
N LEU A 167 -0.32 20.45 4.99
CA LEU A 167 0.53 19.28 4.82
C LEU A 167 -0.15 18.06 5.44
N VAL A 168 0.09 16.89 4.86
CA VAL A 168 -0.37 15.61 5.38
C VAL A 168 0.78 14.62 5.42
N THR A 169 0.77 13.74 6.43
CA THR A 169 1.75 12.66 6.56
C THR A 169 1.16 11.32 6.15
N LYS A 170 1.85 10.58 5.29
CA LYS A 170 1.40 9.26 4.83
C LYS A 170 2.54 8.26 4.83
N VAL A 171 2.21 7.00 5.10
CA VAL A 171 3.11 5.91 4.72
C VAL A 171 3.06 5.87 3.18
N PRO A 172 4.19 6.12 2.50
CA PRO A 172 4.18 6.15 1.04
C PRO A 172 3.82 4.76 0.50
N THR A 173 3.04 4.76 -0.58
CA THR A 173 2.65 3.53 -1.26
C THR A 173 2.94 3.64 -2.75
N TRP A 174 3.51 2.59 -3.31
CA TRP A 174 3.85 2.47 -4.71
C TRP A 174 2.99 1.41 -5.38
N LYS A 175 2.69 1.61 -6.66
CA LYS A 175 1.88 0.67 -7.44
C LYS A 175 2.76 -0.02 -8.47
N LEU A 176 2.62 -1.34 -8.57
CA LEU A 176 3.28 -2.14 -9.60
C LEU A 176 2.24 -3.02 -10.27
N ASN A 177 2.14 -2.97 -11.60
CA ASN A 177 1.27 -3.87 -12.34
C ASN A 177 2.05 -5.12 -12.77
N VAL A 178 1.71 -6.29 -12.22
CA VAL A 178 2.27 -7.58 -12.61
C VAL A 178 1.23 -8.33 -13.41
N GLN A 179 1.40 -8.38 -14.72
CA GLN A 179 0.49 -9.10 -15.64
C GLN A 179 -1.00 -8.80 -15.45
N GLY A 180 -1.33 -7.53 -15.21
CA GLY A 180 -2.71 -7.07 -15.00
C GLY A 180 -3.09 -6.94 -13.52
N VAL A 181 -2.38 -7.59 -12.60
CA VAL A 181 -2.59 -7.47 -11.15
C VAL A 181 -1.85 -6.22 -10.64
N VAL A 182 -2.57 -5.26 -10.06
CA VAL A 182 -1.96 -4.06 -9.49
C VAL A 182 -1.67 -4.27 -8.01
N LEU A 183 -0.39 -4.41 -7.67
CA LEU A 183 0.10 -4.45 -6.30
C LEU A 183 0.16 -3.05 -5.70
N THR A 184 -0.05 -2.95 -4.39
CA THR A 184 0.24 -1.74 -3.59
C THR A 184 1.30 -2.10 -2.57
N LEU A 185 2.46 -1.48 -2.69
CA LEU A 185 3.68 -1.78 -1.92
C LEU A 185 4.03 -0.59 -1.04
N ASN A 186 4.61 -0.84 0.13
CA ASN A 186 5.07 0.18 1.07
C ASN A 186 6.59 0.40 1.02
N THR A 187 7.25 -0.13 -0.01
CA THR A 187 8.68 0.10 -0.29
C THR A 187 8.84 0.65 -1.71
N PRO A 188 9.75 1.62 -1.91
CA PRO A 188 10.00 2.20 -3.24
C PRO A 188 10.70 1.21 -4.18
N LYS A 189 11.21 0.11 -3.61
CA LYS A 189 11.90 -0.94 -4.35
C LYS A 189 11.34 -2.30 -4.01
N VAL A 190 11.28 -3.17 -5.00
CA VAL A 190 10.80 -4.55 -4.84
C VAL A 190 11.59 -5.49 -5.74
N LYS A 191 11.97 -6.66 -5.22
CA LYS A 191 12.58 -7.71 -6.05
C LYS A 191 11.54 -8.28 -7.01
N VAL A 192 11.95 -8.58 -8.24
CA VAL A 192 11.08 -9.18 -9.25
C VAL A 192 10.42 -10.46 -8.72
N ARG A 193 11.20 -11.37 -8.11
CA ARG A 193 10.65 -12.60 -7.49
C ARG A 193 9.52 -12.31 -6.50
N GLN A 194 9.76 -11.38 -5.58
CA GLN A 194 8.79 -11.00 -4.56
C GLN A 194 7.53 -10.38 -5.20
N ALA A 195 7.70 -9.53 -6.21
CA ALA A 195 6.57 -8.95 -6.94
C ALA A 195 5.71 -10.02 -7.65
N LEU A 196 6.33 -11.05 -8.23
CA LEU A 196 5.61 -12.18 -8.84
C LEU A 196 4.83 -12.97 -7.78
N GLU A 197 5.46 -13.33 -6.66
CA GLU A 197 4.83 -14.05 -5.56
C GLU A 197 3.63 -13.29 -4.98
N LEU A 198 3.78 -11.98 -4.75
CA LEU A 198 2.70 -11.11 -4.28
C LEU A 198 1.54 -10.99 -5.27
N ALA A 199 1.82 -11.14 -6.57
CA ALA A 199 0.81 -11.14 -7.63
C ALA A 199 0.19 -12.53 -7.87
N GLY A 200 0.57 -13.55 -7.10
CA GLY A 200 0.10 -14.93 -7.28
C GLY A 200 0.70 -15.64 -8.50
N VAL A 201 1.82 -15.13 -9.02
CA VAL A 201 2.53 -15.75 -10.14
C VAL A 201 3.63 -16.67 -9.61
N ASP A 202 3.63 -17.92 -10.08
CA ASP A 202 4.68 -18.89 -9.76
C ASP A 202 6.01 -18.48 -10.43
N ALA A 203 6.93 -17.95 -9.63
CA ALA A 203 8.24 -17.50 -10.08
C ALA A 203 9.13 -18.62 -10.65
N ASN A 204 8.80 -19.90 -10.41
CA ASN A 204 9.62 -21.03 -10.83
C ASN A 204 9.21 -21.60 -12.21
N GLN A 205 8.15 -21.09 -12.83
CA GLN A 205 7.64 -21.56 -14.14
C GLN A 205 8.46 -21.12 -15.37
N GLY A 206 9.62 -20.49 -15.17
CA GLY A 206 10.50 -20.09 -16.27
C GLY A 206 9.90 -18.98 -17.14
N TRP A 207 10.07 -17.72 -16.72
CA TRP A 207 9.55 -16.54 -17.42
C TRP A 207 10.66 -15.69 -18.05
N HIS A 208 10.45 -15.22 -19.28
CA HIS A 208 10.96 -13.95 -19.77
C HIS A 208 10.16 -12.84 -19.09
N ILE A 209 10.87 -11.98 -18.38
CA ILE A 209 10.27 -10.93 -17.57
C ILE A 209 10.73 -9.61 -18.15
N PHE A 210 9.76 -8.75 -18.46
CA PHE A 210 10.04 -7.45 -19.03
C PHE A 210 9.43 -6.36 -18.17
N LEU A 211 10.28 -5.44 -17.73
CA LEU A 211 9.89 -4.22 -17.06
C LEU A 211 9.57 -3.15 -18.11
N ILE A 212 8.43 -2.50 -17.92
CA ILE A 212 7.99 -1.35 -18.71
C ILE A 212 7.82 -0.18 -17.75
N VAL A 213 8.62 0.86 -17.97
CA VAL A 213 8.53 2.14 -17.24
C VAL A 213 8.01 3.20 -18.22
N GLN A 214 7.15 4.10 -17.76
CA GLN A 214 6.58 5.13 -18.62
C GLN A 214 7.68 6.00 -19.25
N GLY A 215 7.66 6.11 -20.58
CA GLY A 215 8.64 6.90 -21.33
C GLY A 215 10.02 6.24 -21.50
N GLN A 216 10.18 4.98 -21.12
CA GLN A 216 11.41 4.21 -21.35
C GLN A 216 11.14 2.99 -22.24
N ASP A 217 12.19 2.50 -22.90
CA ASP A 217 12.14 1.26 -23.66
C ASP A 217 11.91 0.05 -22.74
N LYS A 218 11.24 -0.96 -23.29
CA LYS A 218 10.99 -2.24 -22.60
C LYS A 218 12.33 -2.90 -22.28
N ARG A 219 12.54 -3.24 -21.00
CA ARG A 219 13.79 -3.82 -20.49
C ARG A 219 13.55 -5.25 -19.98
N GLU A 220 14.34 -6.22 -20.44
CA GLU A 220 14.33 -7.57 -19.86
C GLU A 220 14.98 -7.56 -18.47
N VAL A 221 14.38 -8.27 -17.50
CA VAL A 221 14.85 -8.37 -16.12
C VAL A 221 14.84 -9.82 -15.64
N THR A 222 15.64 -10.11 -14.62
CA THR A 222 15.72 -11.42 -13.96
C THR A 222 14.96 -11.44 -12.63
N LEU A 223 14.74 -12.62 -12.05
CA LEU A 223 14.06 -12.77 -10.76
C LEU A 223 14.78 -12.07 -9.59
N ASP A 224 16.10 -11.91 -9.72
CA ASP A 224 16.96 -11.32 -8.69
C ASP A 224 17.10 -9.80 -8.82
N ASP A 225 16.62 -9.24 -9.93
CA ASP A 225 16.65 -7.80 -10.17
C ASP A 225 15.70 -7.08 -9.21
N GLU A 226 16.08 -5.84 -8.88
CA GLU A 226 15.28 -4.93 -8.09
C GLU A 226 14.63 -3.88 -8.99
N ILE A 227 13.33 -3.67 -8.81
CA ILE A 227 12.55 -2.65 -9.52
C ILE A 227 12.47 -1.42 -8.63
N ASP A 228 12.84 -0.27 -9.18
CA ASP A 228 12.57 1.04 -8.60
C ASP A 228 11.19 1.53 -9.07
N LEU A 229 10.31 1.85 -8.12
CA LEU A 229 8.92 2.27 -8.34
C LEU A 229 8.75 3.79 -8.20
N THR A 230 9.84 4.54 -8.08
CA THR A 230 9.81 6.00 -7.90
C THR A 230 9.63 6.75 -9.21
N ALA A 231 9.63 6.07 -10.36
CA ALA A 231 9.45 6.72 -11.64
C ALA A 231 7.98 7.17 -11.82
N PRO A 232 7.73 8.24 -12.60
CA PRO A 232 6.36 8.67 -12.87
C PRO A 232 5.54 7.58 -13.58
N GLY A 233 4.33 7.34 -13.10
CA GLY A 233 3.40 6.37 -13.70
C GLY A 233 3.20 5.12 -12.84
N ILE A 234 2.75 4.04 -13.48
CA ILE A 234 2.69 2.71 -12.87
C ILE A 234 3.55 1.79 -13.73
N GLU A 235 4.66 1.33 -13.17
CA GLU A 235 5.54 0.35 -13.80
C GLU A 235 4.79 -0.96 -14.03
N LYS A 236 5.19 -1.68 -15.08
CA LYS A 236 4.55 -2.94 -15.47
C LYS A 236 5.57 -4.05 -15.65
N LEU A 237 5.33 -5.19 -15.00
CA LEU A 237 5.97 -6.45 -15.34
C LEU A 237 5.09 -7.23 -16.32
N ARG A 238 5.67 -7.53 -17.49
CA ARG A 238 5.11 -8.44 -18.49
C ARG A 238 5.91 -9.73 -18.50
N LEU A 239 5.21 -10.84 -18.39
CA LEU A 239 5.78 -12.18 -18.35
C LEU A 239 5.46 -12.90 -19.66
N THR A 240 6.42 -13.68 -20.16
CA THR A 240 6.25 -14.57 -21.31
C THR A 240 7.02 -15.86 -20.99
N PRO A 241 6.48 -17.07 -21.16
CA PRO A 241 7.22 -18.30 -20.85
C PRO A 241 8.56 -18.41 -21.62
N LYS A 242 9.63 -18.93 -20.97
CA LYS A 242 11.01 -19.07 -21.52
C LYS A 242 11.19 -20.26 -22.47
N ASP A 243 10.54 -21.38 -22.18
CA ASP A 243 10.62 -22.57 -23.03
C ASP A 243 9.24 -22.86 -23.62
N VAL A 244 9.13 -22.65 -24.93
CA VAL A 244 8.04 -23.22 -25.73
C VAL A 244 8.48 -24.63 -26.12
N SER A 245 8.25 -25.60 -25.24
CA SER A 245 8.44 -27.02 -25.56
C SER A 245 7.19 -27.57 -26.22
N ASN A 246 7.32 -27.96 -27.49
CA ASN A 246 6.28 -28.64 -28.27
C ASN A 246 6.02 -30.04 -27.70
N GLY A 247 4.90 -30.19 -26.99
CA GLY A 247 4.37 -31.49 -26.58
C GLY A 247 3.18 -31.32 -25.64
N GLU A 248 1.98 -31.24 -26.22
CA GLU A 248 0.66 -31.06 -25.59
C GLU A 248 0.33 -29.62 -25.17
N ALA A 249 -0.42 -28.98 -26.06
CA ALA A 249 -0.87 -27.59 -25.99
C ALA A 249 -1.61 -27.31 -24.67
N SER A 250 -0.98 -26.54 -23.78
CA SER A 250 -1.72 -25.67 -22.88
C SER A 250 -2.37 -24.61 -23.75
N ALA A 251 -3.64 -24.84 -24.11
CA ALA A 251 -4.46 -23.93 -24.85
C ALA A 251 -4.23 -22.50 -24.35
N GLU A 252 -3.72 -21.64 -25.24
CA GLU A 252 -4.09 -20.23 -25.26
C GLU A 252 -5.57 -20.14 -24.88
N LEU A 253 -6.02 -19.10 -24.17
CA LEU A 253 -7.45 -18.87 -23.95
C LEU A 253 -8.13 -18.72 -25.33
N LEU A 254 -8.47 -19.86 -25.95
CA LEU A 254 -8.91 -20.00 -27.31
C LEU A 254 -10.33 -19.47 -27.30
N ARG A 255 -10.50 -18.18 -27.62
CA ARG A 255 -11.79 -17.53 -27.85
C ARG A 255 -11.97 -17.33 -29.35
N GLN A 256 -12.14 -18.44 -30.07
CA GLN A 256 -12.28 -18.48 -31.53
C GLN A 256 -13.60 -17.86 -32.02
N PHE A 257 -14.57 -17.66 -31.13
CA PHE A 257 -15.79 -16.89 -31.38
C PHE A 257 -16.15 -16.05 -30.14
N ARG A 258 -17.06 -15.10 -30.34
CA ARG A 258 -17.56 -14.19 -29.28
C ARG A 258 -18.95 -14.62 -28.85
N LEU A 259 -19.23 -14.52 -27.55
CA LEU A 259 -20.57 -14.67 -27.00
C LEU A 259 -21.24 -13.29 -26.84
N LEU A 260 -22.46 -13.27 -26.31
CA LEU A 260 -23.09 -12.01 -25.90
C LEU A 260 -22.27 -11.36 -24.78
N PRO A 261 -22.23 -10.02 -24.68
CA PRO A 261 -21.45 -9.33 -23.64
C PRO A 261 -21.77 -9.80 -22.21
N ASN A 262 -23.04 -10.10 -21.92
CA ASN A 262 -23.45 -10.58 -20.60
C ASN A 262 -22.96 -12.00 -20.29
N ASP A 263 -22.84 -12.86 -21.31
CA ASP A 263 -22.28 -14.21 -21.13
C ASP A 263 -20.78 -14.15 -20.89
N GLU A 264 -20.05 -13.36 -21.68
CA GLU A 264 -18.61 -13.18 -21.49
C GLU A 264 -18.31 -12.57 -20.12
N ALA A 265 -19.05 -11.56 -19.67
CA ALA A 265 -18.86 -10.96 -18.35
C ALA A 265 -19.11 -11.97 -17.21
N TYR A 266 -20.14 -12.81 -17.35
CA TYR A 266 -20.42 -13.87 -16.36
C TYR A 266 -19.33 -14.94 -16.35
N LEU A 267 -18.89 -15.40 -17.52
CA LEU A 267 -17.84 -16.43 -17.65
C LEU A 267 -16.47 -15.88 -17.21
N ASP A 268 -16.12 -14.64 -17.54
CA ASP A 268 -14.87 -14.00 -17.13
C ASP A 268 -14.77 -13.84 -15.61
N SER A 269 -15.90 -13.59 -14.93
CA SER A 269 -15.94 -13.45 -13.48
C SER A 269 -16.04 -14.78 -12.73
N THR A 270 -16.73 -15.78 -13.30
CA THR A 270 -17.03 -17.05 -12.60
C THR A 270 -16.10 -18.20 -13.00
N TYR A 271 -15.66 -18.24 -14.25
CA TYR A 271 -14.85 -19.31 -14.84
C TYR A 271 -13.71 -18.71 -15.69
N PRO A 272 -12.73 -18.03 -15.09
CA PRO A 272 -11.74 -17.21 -15.83
C PRO A 272 -10.90 -17.99 -16.86
N SER A 273 -10.85 -19.32 -16.75
CA SER A 273 -10.16 -20.22 -17.69
C SER A 273 -11.05 -20.75 -18.83
N TRP A 274 -12.27 -20.22 -19.00
CA TRP A 274 -13.19 -20.67 -20.04
C TRP A 274 -12.63 -20.44 -21.46
N GLN A 275 -13.04 -21.30 -22.37
CA GLN A 275 -12.62 -21.30 -23.78
C GLN A 275 -13.85 -21.27 -24.69
N ALA A 276 -13.72 -20.64 -25.87
CA ALA A 276 -14.70 -20.62 -26.95
C ALA A 276 -14.07 -21.25 -28.21
N ILE A 277 -14.45 -22.48 -28.54
CA ILE A 277 -13.83 -23.28 -29.59
C ILE A 277 -14.81 -23.47 -30.75
N LEU A 278 -14.35 -23.21 -31.97
CA LEU A 278 -15.05 -23.51 -33.21
C LEU A 278 -14.43 -24.77 -33.83
N GLU A 279 -15.15 -25.89 -33.75
CA GLU A 279 -14.69 -27.18 -34.27
C GLU A 279 -15.76 -27.78 -35.17
N ASN A 280 -15.40 -28.14 -36.40
CA ASN A 280 -16.32 -28.72 -37.40
C ASN A 280 -17.61 -27.89 -37.61
N GLY A 281 -17.51 -26.57 -37.50
CA GLY A 281 -18.66 -25.65 -37.62
C GLY A 281 -19.56 -25.57 -36.37
N ARG A 282 -19.23 -26.27 -35.29
CA ARG A 282 -19.92 -26.23 -34.01
C ARG A 282 -19.17 -25.30 -33.06
N GLN A 283 -19.92 -24.51 -32.29
CA GLN A 283 -19.39 -23.57 -31.33
C GLN A 283 -19.48 -24.17 -29.94
N TRP A 284 -18.36 -24.31 -29.25
CA TRP A 284 -18.26 -24.91 -27.92
C TRP A 284 -17.77 -23.90 -26.92
N VAL A 285 -18.45 -23.79 -25.79
CA VAL A 285 -17.90 -23.17 -24.59
C VAL A 285 -17.39 -24.30 -23.69
N ILE A 286 -16.11 -24.23 -23.30
CA ILE A 286 -15.46 -25.23 -22.45
C ILE A 286 -14.99 -24.57 -21.15
N LEU A 287 -15.29 -25.20 -20.02
CA LEU A 287 -14.87 -24.84 -18.67
C LEU A 287 -13.90 -25.94 -18.17
N PRO A 288 -12.58 -25.77 -18.30
CA PRO A 288 -11.62 -26.86 -18.09
C PRO A 288 -11.50 -27.39 -16.64
N GLN A 289 -11.96 -26.62 -15.65
CA GLN A 289 -11.84 -26.93 -14.22
C GLN A 289 -13.19 -26.78 -13.49
N TYR A 290 -14.25 -27.32 -14.06
CA TYR A 290 -15.57 -27.31 -13.44
C TYR A 290 -15.60 -28.26 -12.23
N ALA A 291 -15.92 -27.73 -11.05
CA ALA A 291 -15.99 -28.50 -9.81
C ALA A 291 -17.32 -29.28 -9.72
N LEU A 292 -17.24 -30.58 -9.43
CA LEU A 292 -18.40 -31.41 -9.17
C LEU A 292 -18.68 -31.51 -7.65
N PRO A 293 -19.93 -31.72 -7.24
CA PRO A 293 -20.26 -31.98 -5.85
C PRO A 293 -19.64 -33.31 -5.37
N SER A 294 -19.45 -33.44 -4.06
CA SER A 294 -18.98 -34.71 -3.49
C SER A 294 -19.97 -35.84 -3.79
N GLY A 295 -19.45 -37.02 -4.13
CA GLY A 295 -20.27 -38.18 -4.52
C GLY A 295 -20.01 -38.66 -5.95
N TYR A 296 -19.22 -37.94 -6.74
CA TYR A 296 -18.72 -38.38 -8.05
C TYR A 296 -17.33 -39.02 -7.97
N SER A 297 -16.96 -39.77 -9.00
CA SER A 297 -15.63 -40.34 -9.20
C SER A 297 -14.54 -39.29 -9.39
N GLU A 298 -14.91 -38.11 -9.88
CA GLU A 298 -14.01 -36.99 -10.16
C GLU A 298 -14.43 -35.75 -9.36
N HIS A 299 -13.45 -34.99 -8.90
CA HIS A 299 -13.68 -33.71 -8.23
C HIS A 299 -13.74 -32.52 -9.20
N PHE A 300 -12.95 -32.59 -10.28
CA PHE A 300 -12.89 -31.57 -11.33
C PHE A 300 -12.98 -32.22 -12.69
N VAL A 301 -13.72 -31.58 -13.59
CA VAL A 301 -13.92 -32.01 -14.98
C VAL A 301 -13.84 -30.82 -15.92
N SER A 302 -13.55 -31.10 -17.19
CA SER A 302 -13.86 -30.19 -18.28
C SER A 302 -15.35 -30.31 -18.62
N LEU A 303 -16.09 -29.21 -18.47
CA LEU A 303 -17.49 -29.11 -18.88
C LEU A 303 -17.57 -28.39 -20.22
N ALA A 304 -18.28 -28.97 -21.19
CA ALA A 304 -18.55 -28.33 -22.47
C ALA A 304 -20.06 -28.14 -22.70
N ILE A 305 -20.42 -27.03 -23.34
CA ILE A 305 -21.77 -26.75 -23.85
C ILE A 305 -21.68 -26.27 -25.30
N GLU A 306 -22.60 -26.73 -26.13
CA GLU A 306 -22.69 -26.29 -27.53
C GLU A 306 -23.54 -25.03 -27.63
N ILE A 307 -23.02 -24.01 -28.30
CA ILE A 307 -23.71 -22.75 -28.57
C ILE A 307 -24.35 -22.84 -29.97
N PRO A 308 -25.69 -22.84 -30.07
CA PRO A 308 -26.35 -22.85 -31.37
C PRO A 308 -26.02 -21.61 -32.19
N THR A 309 -26.01 -21.73 -33.52
CA THR A 309 -25.72 -20.61 -34.43
C THR A 309 -26.71 -19.45 -34.34
N THR A 310 -27.94 -19.70 -33.86
CA THR A 310 -28.98 -18.69 -33.67
C THR A 310 -29.18 -18.30 -32.19
N TYR A 311 -28.24 -18.67 -31.32
CA TYR A 311 -28.22 -18.23 -29.93
C TYR A 311 -28.23 -16.68 -29.83
N PRO A 312 -29.01 -16.06 -28.92
CA PRO A 312 -29.84 -16.65 -27.86
C PRO A 312 -31.30 -16.91 -28.27
N MET A 313 -31.63 -16.86 -29.57
CA MET A 313 -32.99 -17.16 -30.04
C MET A 313 -33.30 -18.66 -29.95
N GLN A 314 -32.29 -19.49 -30.18
CA GLN A 314 -32.35 -20.93 -29.94
C GLN A 314 -31.71 -21.29 -28.59
N GLN A 315 -32.31 -22.25 -27.90
CA GLN A 315 -31.85 -22.73 -26.60
C GLN A 315 -30.50 -23.45 -26.69
N ILE A 316 -29.66 -23.25 -25.67
CA ILE A 316 -28.56 -24.18 -25.37
C ILE A 316 -29.19 -25.46 -24.84
N ASP A 317 -28.72 -26.61 -25.31
CA ASP A 317 -29.25 -27.91 -24.92
C ASP A 317 -28.14 -28.84 -24.48
N MET A 318 -28.44 -29.71 -23.49
CA MET A 318 -27.50 -30.68 -22.93
C MET A 318 -26.23 -30.06 -22.31
N PHE A 319 -25.35 -30.91 -21.80
CA PHE A 319 -23.96 -30.57 -21.46
C PHE A 319 -23.07 -31.82 -21.56
N TYR A 320 -21.77 -31.64 -21.49
CA TYR A 320 -20.79 -32.68 -21.77
C TYR A 320 -19.65 -32.63 -20.76
N LEU A 321 -19.24 -33.77 -20.20
CA LEU A 321 -18.18 -33.83 -19.18
C LEU A 321 -16.99 -34.69 -19.64
N PHE A 322 -15.78 -34.23 -19.38
CA PHE A 322 -14.55 -34.97 -19.58
C PHE A 322 -13.60 -34.82 -18.37
N PRO A 323 -13.04 -35.91 -17.82
CA PRO A 323 -13.33 -37.30 -18.16
C PRO A 323 -14.80 -37.66 -17.84
N ALA A 324 -15.24 -38.81 -18.35
CA ALA A 324 -16.57 -39.32 -18.04
C ALA A 324 -16.66 -39.63 -16.54
N VAL A 325 -17.80 -39.32 -15.92
CA VAL A 325 -17.99 -39.46 -14.47
C VAL A 325 -19.02 -40.52 -14.13
N ALA A 326 -18.84 -41.12 -12.96
CA ALA A 326 -19.78 -42.03 -12.31
C ALA A 326 -20.03 -41.55 -10.87
N VAL A 327 -21.16 -41.95 -10.28
CA VAL A 327 -21.41 -41.71 -8.84
C VAL A 327 -20.77 -42.82 -8.00
N LEU A 328 -20.22 -42.45 -6.84
CA LEU A 328 -19.53 -43.36 -5.92
C LEU A 328 -20.45 -44.42 -5.31
N SER A 329 -21.77 -44.20 -5.35
CA SER A 329 -22.77 -45.20 -4.98
C SER A 329 -22.84 -46.39 -5.93
N GLY A 330 -22.23 -46.28 -7.13
CA GLY A 330 -22.29 -47.28 -8.18
C GLY A 330 -23.60 -47.26 -8.99
N ALA A 331 -24.51 -46.33 -8.70
CA ALA A 331 -25.73 -46.16 -9.49
C ALA A 331 -25.40 -45.68 -10.91
N MET A 332 -26.19 -46.14 -11.89
CA MET A 332 -26.07 -45.67 -13.26
C MET A 332 -26.71 -44.29 -13.40
N ILE A 333 -25.97 -43.35 -13.98
CA ILE A 333 -26.50 -42.01 -14.29
C ILE A 333 -27.29 -42.10 -15.61
N PRO A 334 -28.61 -41.84 -15.59
CA PRO A 334 -29.45 -42.04 -16.76
C PRO A 334 -29.13 -41.03 -17.87
N ALA A 335 -29.25 -41.50 -19.13
CA ALA A 335 -29.07 -40.69 -20.34
C ALA A 335 -27.65 -40.10 -20.47
N THR A 336 -26.64 -40.91 -20.15
CA THR A 336 -25.20 -40.59 -20.26
C THR A 336 -24.39 -41.59 -21.07
N GLU A 337 -25.06 -42.42 -21.87
CA GLU A 337 -24.48 -43.54 -22.63
C GLU A 337 -23.71 -43.07 -23.87
N TYR A 338 -23.97 -41.85 -24.34
CA TYR A 338 -23.37 -41.29 -25.55
C TYR A 338 -22.06 -40.54 -25.27
N ARG A 339 -21.18 -40.53 -26.28
CA ARG A 339 -19.91 -39.80 -26.27
C ARG A 339 -19.86 -38.80 -27.42
N GLU A 340 -19.24 -37.66 -27.19
CA GLU A 340 -19.00 -36.61 -28.18
C GLU A 340 -17.50 -36.33 -28.23
N ALA A 341 -16.94 -36.21 -29.43
CA ALA A 341 -15.53 -35.88 -29.62
C ALA A 341 -15.39 -34.36 -29.70
N ILE A 342 -14.69 -33.76 -28.74
CA ILE A 342 -14.42 -32.32 -28.68
C ILE A 342 -12.93 -32.12 -28.45
N GLN A 343 -12.25 -31.47 -29.39
CA GLN A 343 -10.78 -31.35 -29.42
C GLN A 343 -10.04 -32.69 -29.24
N GLY A 344 -10.57 -33.75 -29.84
CA GLY A 344 -10.01 -35.11 -29.73
C GLY A 344 -10.27 -35.83 -28.40
N ASN A 345 -10.86 -35.16 -27.40
CA ASN A 345 -11.26 -35.78 -26.13
C ASN A 345 -12.68 -36.34 -26.22
N SER A 346 -12.92 -37.48 -25.58
CA SER A 346 -14.21 -38.18 -25.59
C SER A 346 -15.07 -37.75 -24.40
N TYR A 347 -15.91 -36.73 -24.60
CA TYR A 347 -16.80 -36.22 -23.56
C TYR A 347 -18.03 -37.11 -23.38
N GLN A 348 -18.42 -37.38 -22.14
CA GLN A 348 -19.71 -37.98 -21.79
C GLN A 348 -20.82 -36.96 -21.96
N ARG A 349 -21.80 -37.26 -22.82
CA ARG A 349 -22.96 -36.40 -23.04
C ARG A 349 -23.99 -36.59 -21.93
N TRP A 350 -24.58 -35.50 -21.44
CA TRP A 350 -25.66 -35.50 -20.46
C TRP A 350 -26.93 -34.92 -21.07
N SER A 351 -27.89 -35.79 -21.38
CA SER A 351 -29.19 -35.38 -21.94
C SER A 351 -30.08 -34.82 -20.83
N ARG A 352 -29.98 -33.51 -20.58
CA ARG A 352 -30.80 -32.79 -19.61
C ARG A 352 -31.45 -31.60 -20.31
N HIS A 353 -32.78 -31.64 -20.38
CA HIS A 353 -33.59 -30.68 -21.13
C HIS A 353 -34.43 -29.83 -20.17
N ARG A 354 -34.74 -28.61 -20.59
CA ARG A 354 -35.70 -27.74 -19.87
C ARG A 354 -37.10 -28.36 -19.90
N GLY A 355 -37.78 -28.30 -18.76
CA GLY A 355 -39.15 -28.81 -18.62
C GLY A 355 -40.20 -27.77 -19.03
N GLY A 356 -41.47 -28.17 -19.06
CA GLY A 356 -42.57 -27.28 -19.45
C GLY A 356 -42.70 -25.99 -18.63
N ASN A 357 -42.26 -26.00 -17.37
CA ASN A 357 -42.29 -24.84 -16.46
C ASN A 357 -41.00 -24.00 -16.49
N SER A 358 -39.97 -24.40 -17.24
CA SER A 358 -38.66 -23.75 -17.31
C SER A 358 -38.16 -23.59 -18.75
N GLN A 359 -39.09 -23.46 -19.69
CA GLN A 359 -38.81 -23.29 -21.12
C GLN A 359 -37.85 -22.13 -21.38
N TRP A 360 -36.98 -22.30 -22.38
CA TRP A 360 -36.10 -21.24 -22.84
C TRP A 360 -36.88 -20.03 -23.31
N ARG A 361 -36.49 -18.85 -22.85
CA ARG A 361 -37.04 -17.55 -23.25
C ARG A 361 -36.05 -16.88 -24.21
N PRO A 362 -36.36 -16.85 -25.53
CA PRO A 362 -35.49 -16.24 -26.53
C PRO A 362 -35.08 -14.81 -26.17
N GLY A 363 -33.77 -14.52 -26.21
CA GLY A 363 -33.23 -13.20 -25.87
C GLY A 363 -33.22 -12.82 -24.38
N ILE A 364 -33.72 -13.68 -23.49
CA ILE A 364 -33.69 -13.47 -22.03
C ILE A 364 -32.78 -14.50 -21.37
N ASP A 365 -32.99 -15.79 -21.65
CA ASP A 365 -32.15 -16.85 -21.12
C ASP A 365 -30.81 -16.89 -21.86
N ASN A 366 -29.77 -17.32 -21.16
CA ASN A 366 -28.38 -17.17 -21.56
C ASN A 366 -27.47 -18.27 -20.96
N VAL A 367 -26.16 -18.18 -21.14
CA VAL A 367 -25.19 -19.18 -20.64
C VAL A 367 -25.29 -19.37 -19.13
N MET A 368 -25.43 -18.28 -18.36
CA MET A 368 -25.60 -18.34 -16.90
C MET A 368 -26.83 -19.18 -16.52
N THR A 369 -27.99 -18.92 -17.15
CA THR A 369 -29.22 -19.66 -16.85
C THR A 369 -29.14 -21.13 -17.30
N HIS A 370 -28.30 -21.46 -18.28
CA HIS A 370 -28.05 -22.84 -18.68
C HIS A 370 -27.12 -23.56 -17.70
N LEU A 371 -26.05 -22.90 -17.25
CA LEU A 371 -25.16 -23.47 -16.24
C LEU A 371 -25.86 -23.71 -14.89
N ALA A 372 -26.85 -22.89 -14.53
CA ALA A 372 -27.73 -23.18 -13.39
C ALA A 372 -28.54 -24.48 -13.56
N LEU A 373 -28.96 -24.82 -14.78
CA LEU A 373 -29.57 -26.12 -15.08
C LEU A 373 -28.56 -27.25 -14.94
N VAL A 374 -27.32 -27.04 -15.42
CA VAL A 374 -26.24 -28.04 -15.28
C VAL A 374 -25.94 -28.31 -13.81
N GLU A 375 -25.80 -27.27 -13.00
CA GLU A 375 -25.57 -27.38 -11.55
C GLU A 375 -26.69 -28.17 -10.85
N SER A 376 -27.96 -27.84 -11.14
CA SER A 376 -29.12 -28.58 -10.63
C SER A 376 -29.10 -30.05 -11.05
N ALA A 377 -28.71 -30.34 -12.29
CA ALA A 377 -28.64 -31.70 -12.80
C ALA A 377 -27.54 -32.53 -12.14
N VAL A 378 -26.33 -31.99 -11.94
CA VAL A 378 -25.24 -32.74 -11.29
C VAL A 378 -25.49 -32.91 -9.78
N VAL A 379 -26.08 -31.94 -9.11
CA VAL A 379 -26.43 -32.08 -7.68
C VAL A 379 -27.47 -33.17 -7.48
N LYS A 380 -28.46 -33.28 -8.37
CA LYS A 380 -29.54 -34.26 -8.26
C LYS A 380 -29.06 -35.72 -8.23
N GLU A 381 -27.99 -36.07 -8.94
CA GLU A 381 -27.55 -37.47 -9.04
C GLU A 381 -26.76 -37.95 -7.81
N VAL A 382 -26.26 -37.04 -6.98
CA VAL A 382 -25.50 -37.37 -5.75
C VAL A 382 -26.30 -37.14 -4.47
N GLN A 383 -27.51 -36.57 -4.59
CA GLN A 383 -28.43 -36.46 -3.46
C GLN A 383 -29.12 -37.81 -3.19
N PRO A 384 -29.30 -38.18 -1.90
CA PRO A 384 -29.93 -39.43 -1.51
C PRO A 384 -31.43 -39.51 -1.85
#